data_AF-A0A7Y2G2C5-F1
#
_entry.id   AF-A0A7Y2G2C5-F1
#
_cell.length_a   1.000
_cell.length_b   1.000
_cell.length_c   1.000
_cell.angle_alpha   90.00
_cell.angle_beta   90.00
_cell.angle_gamma   90.00
#
_symmetry.space_group_name_H-M   'P 1'
#
loop_
_entity.id
_entity.type
_entity.pdbx_description
1 polymer ?
#
loop_
_entity_poly.entity_id
_entity_poly.type
_entity_poly.pdbx_seq_one_letter_code
_entity_poly.pdbx_strand_id
1 'polypeptide(L)'
;MTRQTGIMSSRIEADRLTPYDGLGELLQIHGQPFDPPNGYLDYALYGTAAEGPARVVLDGLEGDVTLSHGIHYLDELAAAGDWRRFFMEAGAIRSRLSGNMAALFGEYALPHVAGMPLMALAAGIPAIWRHGGTRSALRAVKRRVGSKTAAASRSASRRLLISSDLERTVGWNEMMRDEPHESPVSEQQAHIQYLKGAYVPSVLEFTHANARYFGLEARHPMFDLRLIKLAVGMRPGLKLHDGWNRYALREAVAGMVPDDVRWRPEKATLAPNFDLKMANLAKESIDVARDAGKSGLAEFLDMERFAELADRKRFRKLWPALVLALYLKNRDE
;
A
#
# COMPACT_ATOMS: atom_id res chain seq x y z
N MET A 1 -3.42 -30.56 -18.90
CA MET A 1 -4.85 -30.42 -18.53
C MET A 1 -5.24 -31.60 -17.66
N THR A 2 -5.34 -31.41 -16.35
CA THR A 2 -5.72 -32.50 -15.42
C THR A 2 -7.25 -32.46 -15.24
N ARG A 3 -7.98 -33.23 -16.06
CA ARG A 3 -9.45 -33.32 -16.04
C ARG A 3 -9.93 -34.24 -14.89
N GLN A 4 -9.96 -33.77 -13.65
CA GLN A 4 -10.59 -34.53 -12.57
C GLN A 4 -11.78 -33.85 -11.88
N THR A 5 -12.15 -32.62 -12.25
CA THR A 5 -13.22 -31.87 -11.55
C THR A 5 -14.14 -31.04 -12.45
N GLY A 6 -14.03 -31.15 -13.78
CA GLY A 6 -14.71 -30.22 -14.70
C GLY A 6 -14.12 -28.79 -14.69
N ILE A 7 -13.04 -28.58 -13.93
CA ILE A 7 -12.30 -27.32 -13.87
C ILE A 7 -11.27 -27.30 -15.00
N MET A 8 -11.35 -26.29 -15.85
CA MET A 8 -10.26 -25.96 -16.78
C MET A 8 -9.24 -25.12 -16.03
N SER A 9 -8.02 -25.63 -15.93
CA SER A 9 -6.90 -24.93 -15.29
C SER A 9 -5.94 -24.40 -16.34
N SER A 10 -5.65 -23.10 -16.29
CA SER A 10 -4.53 -22.48 -17.00
C SER A 10 -3.46 -22.08 -15.98
N ARG A 11 -2.20 -22.06 -16.40
CA ARG A 11 -1.06 -21.65 -15.56
C ARG A 11 -0.26 -20.60 -16.28
N ILE A 12 0.06 -19.53 -15.56
CA ILE A 12 0.93 -18.46 -16.03
C ILE A 12 2.22 -18.52 -15.21
N GLU A 13 3.35 -18.55 -15.90
CA GLU A 13 4.67 -18.49 -15.30
C GLU A 13 5.09 -17.03 -15.14
N ALA A 14 4.67 -16.41 -14.03
CA ALA A 14 4.93 -15.00 -13.72
C ALA A 14 6.43 -14.64 -13.73
N ASP A 15 7.29 -15.62 -13.47
CA ASP A 15 8.74 -15.53 -13.52
C ASP A 15 9.30 -15.52 -14.94
N ARG A 16 8.49 -15.75 -15.97
CA ARG A 16 8.86 -15.51 -17.39
C ARG A 16 8.44 -14.14 -17.88
N LEU A 17 7.50 -13.50 -17.19
CA LEU A 17 7.00 -12.18 -17.55
C LEU A 17 7.90 -11.06 -17.02
N THR A 18 7.78 -9.90 -17.64
CA THR A 18 8.45 -8.65 -17.30
C THR A 18 7.43 -7.52 -17.19
N PRO A 19 7.74 -6.45 -16.44
CA PRO A 19 6.87 -5.27 -16.40
C PRO A 19 6.63 -4.57 -17.74
N TYR A 20 7.40 -4.89 -18.79
CA TYR A 20 7.20 -4.36 -20.14
C TYR A 20 6.22 -5.19 -20.97
N ASP A 21 5.88 -6.42 -20.56
CA ASP A 21 4.95 -7.25 -21.29
C ASP A 21 3.54 -6.63 -21.27
N GLY A 22 3.00 -6.36 -22.47
CA GLY A 22 1.70 -5.70 -22.63
C GLY A 22 1.69 -4.21 -22.25
N LEU A 23 2.84 -3.60 -21.95
CA LEU A 23 2.89 -2.22 -21.45
C LEU A 23 2.40 -1.20 -22.48
N GLY A 24 2.67 -1.43 -23.77
CA GLY A 24 2.19 -0.56 -24.85
C GLY A 24 0.67 -0.56 -24.94
N GLU A 25 0.06 -1.76 -24.92
CA GLU A 25 -1.38 -1.95 -24.90
C GLU A 25 -1.99 -1.36 -23.64
N LEU A 26 -1.39 -1.59 -22.47
CA LEU A 26 -1.84 -0.98 -21.20
C LEU A 26 -1.83 0.55 -21.28
N LEU A 27 -0.77 1.16 -21.80
CA LEU A 27 -0.72 2.62 -21.99
C LEU A 27 -1.82 3.12 -22.94
N GLN A 28 -2.13 2.38 -24.00
CA GLN A 28 -3.22 2.71 -24.93
C GLN A 28 -4.59 2.56 -24.28
N ILE A 29 -4.82 1.50 -23.50
CA ILE A 29 -6.07 1.23 -22.78
C ILE A 29 -6.38 2.36 -21.81
N HIS A 30 -5.38 2.80 -21.05
CA HIS A 30 -5.54 3.85 -20.03
C HIS A 30 -5.52 5.25 -20.63
N GLY A 31 -4.84 5.44 -21.76
CA GLY A 31 -4.66 6.76 -22.38
C GLY A 31 -3.87 7.74 -21.51
N GLN A 32 -3.20 7.25 -20.47
CA GLN A 32 -2.43 8.04 -19.50
C GLN A 32 -1.40 7.13 -18.79
N PRO A 33 -0.37 7.72 -18.15
CA PRO A 33 0.52 6.98 -17.25
C PRO A 33 -0.24 6.39 -16.06
N PHE A 34 0.21 5.24 -15.57
CA PHE A 34 -0.36 4.53 -14.42
C PHE A 34 0.72 4.09 -13.44
N ASP A 35 0.33 3.85 -12.18
CA ASP A 35 1.25 3.46 -11.10
C ASP A 35 1.40 1.94 -10.88
N PRO A 36 0.36 1.09 -10.97
CA PRO A 36 0.47 -0.32 -10.57
C PRO A 36 1.62 -1.08 -11.29
N PRO A 37 2.72 -1.43 -10.59
CA PRO A 37 3.91 -2.00 -11.23
C PRO A 37 3.75 -3.47 -11.64
N ASN A 38 2.70 -4.12 -11.14
CA ASN A 38 2.40 -5.51 -11.43
C ASN A 38 1.27 -5.69 -12.45
N GLY A 39 0.86 -4.63 -13.16
CA GLY A 39 -0.22 -4.68 -14.15
C GLY A 39 0.01 -5.69 -15.28
N TYR A 40 1.28 -6.01 -15.58
CA TYR A 40 1.65 -7.06 -16.54
C TYR A 40 1.14 -8.47 -16.14
N LEU A 41 0.97 -8.74 -14.84
CA LEU A 41 0.41 -10.00 -14.36
C LEU A 41 -1.09 -10.06 -14.64
N ASP A 42 -1.81 -8.97 -14.37
CA ASP A 42 -3.24 -8.86 -14.67
C ASP A 42 -3.49 -8.92 -16.17
N TYR A 43 -2.64 -8.27 -16.97
CA TYR A 43 -2.67 -8.36 -18.43
C TYR A 43 -2.55 -9.80 -18.91
N ALA A 44 -1.57 -10.56 -18.41
CA ALA A 44 -1.40 -11.96 -18.77
C ALA A 44 -2.56 -12.85 -18.28
N LEU A 45 -3.07 -12.60 -17.07
CA LEU A 45 -4.21 -13.31 -16.49
C LEU A 45 -5.49 -13.11 -17.31
N TYR A 46 -5.80 -11.86 -17.67
CA TYR A 46 -6.97 -11.53 -18.48
C TYR A 46 -6.83 -12.03 -19.92
N GLY A 47 -5.65 -11.89 -20.54
CA GLY A 47 -5.39 -12.47 -21.85
C GLY A 47 -5.63 -13.98 -21.87
N THR A 48 -5.10 -14.70 -20.88
CA THR A 48 -5.30 -16.15 -20.75
C THR A 48 -6.77 -16.51 -20.48
N ALA A 49 -7.49 -15.72 -19.68
CA ALA A 49 -8.90 -15.97 -19.38
C ALA A 49 -9.80 -15.74 -20.61
N ALA A 50 -9.44 -14.79 -21.48
CA ALA A 50 -10.18 -14.46 -22.69
C ALA A 50 -10.09 -15.52 -23.80
N GLU A 51 -9.08 -16.39 -23.76
CA GLU A 51 -9.01 -17.58 -24.64
C GLU A 51 -10.12 -18.60 -24.34
N GLY A 52 -10.70 -18.54 -23.15
CA GLY A 52 -11.78 -19.40 -22.70
C GLY A 52 -13.18 -18.83 -22.97
N PRO A 53 -14.24 -19.60 -22.62
CA PRO A 53 -15.61 -19.13 -22.71
C PRO A 53 -16.01 -18.16 -21.59
N ALA A 54 -15.09 -17.85 -20.67
CA ALA A 54 -15.37 -16.98 -19.53
C ALA A 54 -15.71 -15.56 -20.00
N ARG A 55 -16.57 -14.89 -19.22
CA ARG A 55 -16.91 -13.46 -19.38
C ARG A 55 -16.69 -12.67 -18.10
N VAL A 56 -16.58 -13.36 -16.98
CA VAL A 56 -16.40 -12.78 -15.65
C VAL A 56 -15.15 -13.40 -15.03
N VAL A 57 -14.29 -12.56 -14.47
CA VAL A 57 -13.15 -12.98 -13.65
C VAL A 57 -13.43 -12.58 -12.21
N LEU A 58 -13.32 -13.55 -11.30
CA LEU A 58 -13.42 -13.32 -9.86
C LEU A 58 -12.02 -13.31 -9.27
N ASP A 59 -11.65 -12.23 -8.59
CA ASP A 59 -10.35 -12.11 -7.93
C ASP A 59 -10.49 -11.65 -6.46
N GLY A 60 -9.34 -11.44 -5.80
CA GLY A 60 -9.25 -11.01 -4.41
C GLY A 60 -8.86 -9.54 -4.22
N LEU A 61 -9.02 -8.70 -5.24
CA LEU A 61 -8.66 -7.27 -5.20
C LEU A 61 -9.34 -6.57 -4.02
N GLU A 62 -8.59 -5.71 -3.33
CA GLU A 62 -9.05 -4.93 -2.16
C GLU A 62 -9.68 -5.75 -1.01
N GLY A 63 -9.47 -7.07 -0.94
CA GLY A 63 -10.08 -7.89 0.09
C GLY A 63 -9.52 -7.63 1.51
N ASP A 64 -8.23 -7.29 1.61
CA ASP A 64 -7.64 -6.88 2.89
C ASP A 64 -7.97 -5.44 3.27
N VAL A 65 -8.14 -4.56 2.27
CA VAL A 65 -8.63 -3.20 2.46
C VAL A 65 -10.05 -3.23 3.02
N THR A 66 -10.93 -4.07 2.48
CA THR A 66 -12.31 -4.22 2.97
C THR A 66 -12.39 -4.55 4.45
N LEU A 67 -11.51 -5.42 4.94
CA LEU A 67 -11.52 -5.83 6.35
C LEU A 67 -10.73 -4.88 7.24
N SER A 68 -9.87 -4.04 6.65
CA SER A 68 -8.79 -3.31 7.32
C SER A 68 -7.80 -4.23 8.06
N HIS A 69 -6.58 -3.73 8.27
CA HIS A 69 -5.60 -4.38 9.13
C HIS A 69 -5.90 -4.17 10.63
N GLY A 70 -6.76 -3.19 10.97
CA GLY A 70 -7.13 -2.86 12.35
C GLY A 70 -6.04 -2.16 13.16
N ILE A 71 -4.93 -1.73 12.54
CA ILE A 71 -3.78 -1.17 13.26
C ILE A 71 -4.11 0.12 14.01
N HIS A 72 -5.07 0.91 13.51
CA HIS A 72 -5.56 2.12 14.17
C HIS A 72 -6.43 1.83 15.41
N TYR A 73 -6.63 0.55 15.77
CA TYR A 73 -7.07 0.20 17.12
C TYR A 73 -6.06 0.69 18.16
N LEU A 74 -4.77 0.78 17.81
CA LEU A 74 -3.75 1.39 18.67
C LEU A 74 -4.00 2.89 18.89
N ASP A 75 -4.51 3.63 17.90
CA ASP A 75 -4.92 5.03 18.07
C ASP A 75 -6.07 5.13 19.07
N GLU A 76 -7.08 4.27 18.98
CA GLU A 76 -8.21 4.25 19.93
C GLU A 76 -7.76 3.96 21.36
N LEU A 77 -6.92 2.94 21.54
CA LEU A 77 -6.40 2.56 22.85
C LEU A 77 -5.54 3.68 23.44
N ALA A 78 -4.73 4.33 22.60
CA ALA A 78 -3.98 5.49 23.01
C ALA A 78 -4.93 6.62 23.40
N ALA A 79 -5.82 7.08 22.53
CA ALA A 79 -6.77 8.17 22.80
C ALA A 79 -7.61 7.94 24.06
N ALA A 80 -8.02 6.69 24.33
CA ALA A 80 -8.75 6.30 25.54
C ALA A 80 -7.88 6.18 26.80
N GLY A 81 -6.55 6.22 26.68
CA GLY A 81 -5.61 6.02 27.77
C GLY A 81 -5.50 4.56 28.26
N ASP A 82 -5.98 3.58 27.49
CA ASP A 82 -5.83 2.15 27.82
C ASP A 82 -4.43 1.64 27.42
N TRP A 83 -3.44 2.12 28.16
CA TRP A 83 -2.04 1.79 27.96
C TRP A 83 -1.74 0.31 28.15
N ARG A 84 -2.49 -0.38 29.03
CA ARG A 84 -2.31 -1.81 29.25
C ARG A 84 -2.65 -2.57 27.97
N ARG A 85 -3.83 -2.36 27.39
CA ARG A 85 -4.21 -3.03 26.13
C ARG A 85 -3.33 -2.57 24.98
N PHE A 86 -2.97 -1.28 24.90
CA PHE A 86 -2.05 -0.76 23.88
C PHE A 86 -0.75 -1.55 23.84
N PHE A 87 -0.05 -1.71 24.97
CA PHE A 87 1.24 -2.41 24.99
C PHE A 87 1.11 -3.92 24.79
N MET A 88 0.00 -4.53 25.22
CA MET A 88 -0.28 -5.94 24.92
C MET A 88 -0.43 -6.15 23.41
N GLU A 89 -1.28 -5.36 22.75
CA GLU A 89 -1.48 -5.46 21.29
C GLU A 89 -0.23 -5.10 20.50
N ALA A 90 0.43 -3.97 20.82
CA ALA A 90 1.67 -3.57 20.16
C ALA A 90 2.80 -4.60 20.36
N GLY A 91 2.86 -5.23 21.53
CA GLY A 91 3.79 -6.33 21.81
C GLY A 91 3.46 -7.58 20.98
N ALA A 92 2.18 -7.91 20.88
CA ALA A 92 1.70 -9.05 20.11
C ALA A 92 1.91 -8.85 18.60
N ILE A 93 1.66 -7.64 18.07
CA ILE A 93 2.01 -7.24 16.70
C ILE A 93 3.50 -7.47 16.47
N ARG A 94 4.36 -6.94 17.33
CA ARG A 94 5.83 -7.09 17.21
C ARG A 94 6.29 -8.55 17.21
N SER A 95 5.59 -9.43 17.92
CA SER A 95 5.95 -10.85 17.98
C SER A 95 5.60 -11.61 16.71
N ARG A 96 4.60 -11.14 15.94
CA ARG A 96 4.07 -11.81 14.75
C ARG A 96 4.51 -11.16 13.45
N LEU A 97 4.68 -9.84 13.48
CA LEU A 97 5.11 -9.00 12.37
C LEU A 97 6.44 -8.35 12.74
N SER A 98 7.27 -8.08 11.75
CA SER A 98 8.48 -7.29 11.95
C SER A 98 8.13 -5.87 12.41
N GLY A 99 8.73 -5.38 13.49
CA GLY A 99 8.50 -4.02 13.95
C GLY A 99 9.24 -3.65 15.24
N ASN A 100 9.13 -2.39 15.64
CA ASN A 100 9.71 -1.88 16.89
C ASN A 100 8.64 -1.14 17.69
N MET A 101 8.55 -1.45 18.99
CA MET A 101 7.66 -0.77 19.93
C MET A 101 7.80 0.75 19.91
N ALA A 102 9.02 1.27 19.76
CA ALA A 102 9.24 2.72 19.69
C ALA A 102 8.65 3.35 18.41
N ALA A 103 8.58 2.59 17.31
CA ALA A 103 7.94 3.03 16.08
C ALA A 103 6.41 3.04 16.25
N LEU A 104 5.83 1.92 16.71
CA LEU A 104 4.39 1.81 16.97
C LEU A 104 3.90 2.87 17.97
N PHE A 105 4.63 3.09 19.06
CA PHE A 105 4.31 4.15 20.02
C PHE A 105 4.43 5.55 19.40
N GLY A 106 5.50 5.80 18.64
CA GLY A 106 5.71 7.10 18.02
C GLY A 106 4.67 7.45 16.95
N GLU A 107 4.12 6.44 16.27
CA GLU A 107 3.13 6.58 15.20
C GLU A 107 1.71 6.65 15.75
N TYR A 108 1.31 5.69 16.60
CA TYR A 108 -0.09 5.52 17.02
C TYR A 108 -0.41 6.03 18.43
N ALA A 109 0.58 6.28 19.30
CA ALA A 109 0.32 6.83 20.64
C ALA A 109 0.64 8.32 20.75
N LEU A 110 1.79 8.74 20.21
CA LEU A 110 2.30 10.09 20.40
C LEU A 110 1.39 11.23 19.88
N PRO A 111 0.62 11.08 18.78
CA PRO A 111 -0.38 12.08 18.37
C PRO A 111 -1.42 12.37 19.46
N HIS A 112 -1.83 11.35 20.21
CA HIS A 112 -2.90 11.44 21.21
C HIS A 112 -2.39 11.84 22.60
N VAL A 113 -1.16 11.47 22.96
CA VAL A 113 -0.52 11.83 24.24
C VAL A 113 -0.38 13.35 24.43
N ALA A 114 -0.09 14.09 23.36
CA ALA A 114 0.13 15.54 23.43
C ALA A 114 -1.12 16.33 23.83
N GLY A 115 -2.32 15.77 23.62
CA GLY A 115 -3.60 16.37 23.97
C GLY A 115 -4.23 15.87 25.28
N MET A 116 -3.57 14.95 26.01
CA MET A 116 -4.16 14.33 27.20
C MET A 116 -4.03 15.18 28.48
N PRO A 117 -5.03 15.15 29.36
CA PRO A 117 -4.90 15.72 30.70
C PRO A 117 -3.83 14.97 31.51
N LEU A 118 -3.06 15.72 32.30
CA LEU A 118 -1.91 15.22 33.07
C LEU A 118 -2.26 14.02 33.99
N MET A 119 -3.49 13.99 34.52
CA MET A 119 -4.02 12.91 35.35
C MET A 119 -4.15 11.58 34.59
N ALA A 120 -4.57 11.61 33.32
CA ALA A 120 -4.70 10.41 32.48
C ALA A 120 -3.31 9.87 32.08
N LEU A 121 -2.36 10.76 31.83
CA LEU A 121 -0.96 10.39 31.63
C LEU A 121 -0.37 9.74 32.89
N ALA A 122 -0.64 10.32 34.07
CA ALA A 122 -0.16 9.80 35.35
C ALA A 122 -0.69 8.39 35.68
N ALA A 123 -1.98 8.13 35.40
CA ALA A 123 -2.59 6.82 35.56
C ALA A 123 -1.99 5.74 34.63
N GLY A 124 -1.45 6.15 33.48
CA GLY A 124 -0.76 5.28 32.53
C GLY A 124 0.68 4.90 32.91
N ILE A 125 1.31 5.66 33.81
CA ILE A 125 2.74 5.52 34.15
C ILE A 125 3.10 4.09 34.58
N PRO A 126 2.33 3.38 35.44
CA PRO A 126 2.68 2.02 35.85
C PRO A 126 2.67 1.01 34.70
N ALA A 127 1.71 1.11 33.78
CA ALA A 127 1.62 0.24 32.60
C ALA A 127 2.72 0.56 31.57
N ILE A 128 2.99 1.85 31.34
CA ILE A 128 4.11 2.35 30.52
C ILE A 128 5.46 1.90 31.12
N TRP A 129 5.60 1.90 32.45
CA TRP A 129 6.80 1.43 33.14
C TRP A 129 6.98 -0.08 33.03
N ARG A 130 5.94 -0.87 33.31
CA ARG A 130 6.00 -2.33 33.39
C ARG A 130 6.24 -3.01 32.03
N HIS A 131 5.86 -2.36 30.93
CA HIS A 131 6.03 -2.88 29.57
C HIS A 131 7.15 -2.19 28.76
N GLY A 132 8.06 -1.46 29.42
CA GLY A 132 9.22 -0.84 28.77
C GLY A 132 8.89 0.37 27.88
N GLY A 133 7.71 0.95 28.07
CA GLY A 133 7.20 2.12 27.36
C GLY A 133 7.96 3.40 27.67
N THR A 134 8.57 3.57 28.86
CA THR A 134 9.29 4.82 29.21
C THR A 134 10.53 5.07 28.34
N ARG A 135 11.36 4.04 28.11
CA ARG A 135 12.51 4.13 27.19
C ARG A 135 12.10 4.28 25.73
N SER A 136 10.90 3.80 25.37
CA SER A 136 10.34 3.90 24.02
C SER A 136 9.69 5.26 23.78
N ALA A 137 8.99 5.81 24.77
CA ALA A 137 8.44 7.16 24.81
C ALA A 137 9.54 8.21 24.83
N LEU A 138 10.56 8.07 25.70
CA LEU A 138 11.74 8.95 25.71
C LEU A 138 12.49 8.92 24.37
N ARG A 139 12.65 7.74 23.74
CA ARG A 139 13.24 7.65 22.38
C ARG A 139 12.34 8.23 21.31
N ALA A 140 11.02 8.01 21.36
CA ALA A 140 10.07 8.55 20.40
C ALA A 140 9.96 10.08 20.50
N VAL A 141 9.96 10.64 21.71
CA VAL A 141 9.98 12.07 21.99
C VAL A 141 11.32 12.68 21.57
N LYS A 142 12.47 12.08 21.93
CA LYS A 142 13.79 12.52 21.46
C LYS A 142 13.90 12.48 19.93
N ARG A 143 13.33 11.44 19.30
CA ARG A 143 13.22 11.34 17.83
C ARG A 143 12.28 12.40 17.27
N ARG A 144 11.18 12.78 17.96
CA ARG A 144 10.24 13.83 17.53
C ARG A 144 10.84 15.24 17.65
N VAL A 145 11.58 15.51 18.72
CA VAL A 145 12.33 16.77 18.93
C VAL A 145 13.48 16.89 17.93
N GLY A 146 14.24 15.81 17.68
CA GLY A 146 15.18 15.71 16.55
C GLY A 146 14.50 15.57 15.17
N SER A 147 13.17 15.49 15.14
CA SER A 147 12.36 15.38 13.92
C SER A 147 11.61 16.66 13.59
N LYS A 148 11.74 17.76 14.32
CA LYS A 148 11.39 19.04 13.70
C LYS A 148 12.38 19.39 12.59
N THR A 149 13.66 19.04 12.78
CA THR A 149 14.69 19.02 11.72
C THR A 149 14.54 17.81 10.78
N ALA A 150 14.16 16.63 11.28
CA ALA A 150 13.91 15.46 10.42
C ALA A 150 12.52 15.40 9.74
N ALA A 151 11.56 16.27 10.05
CA ALA A 151 10.30 16.44 9.31
C ALA A 151 10.56 17.26 8.06
N ALA A 152 11.43 18.29 8.16
CA ALA A 152 12.06 18.90 6.99
C ALA A 152 12.89 17.87 6.19
N SER A 153 13.55 16.90 6.86
CA SER A 153 14.25 15.79 6.18
C SER A 153 13.35 14.64 5.66
N ARG A 154 12.17 14.40 6.25
CA ARG A 154 11.16 13.43 5.75
C ARG A 154 10.38 14.01 4.59
N SER A 155 10.16 15.33 4.59
CA SER A 155 9.82 16.10 3.38
C SER A 155 10.91 15.92 2.32
N ALA A 156 12.20 15.95 2.70
CA ALA A 156 13.31 15.67 1.77
C ALA A 156 13.43 14.19 1.33
N SER A 157 12.94 13.24 2.13
CA SER A 157 12.86 11.81 1.78
C SER A 157 11.66 11.49 0.89
N ARG A 158 10.64 12.37 0.95
CA ARG A 158 9.59 12.61 -0.04
C ARG A 158 10.01 13.69 -1.05
N ARG A 159 11.31 13.85 -1.38
CA ARG A 159 11.63 14.37 -2.71
C ARG A 159 11.03 13.36 -3.67
N LEU A 160 9.81 13.67 -4.09
CA LEU A 160 9.09 12.96 -5.11
C LEU A 160 10.03 12.94 -6.31
N LEU A 161 9.83 11.99 -7.22
CA LEU A 161 10.58 12.04 -8.47
C LEU A 161 10.18 13.24 -9.34
N ILE A 162 9.35 14.13 -8.81
CA ILE A 162 8.73 15.29 -9.45
C ILE A 162 9.70 16.48 -9.39
N SER A 163 9.77 17.25 -10.46
CA SER A 163 10.56 18.47 -10.53
C SER A 163 10.03 19.54 -9.57
N SER A 164 10.91 20.35 -8.99
CA SER A 164 10.50 21.46 -8.12
C SER A 164 9.66 22.52 -8.84
N ASP A 165 9.87 22.66 -10.16
CA ASP A 165 9.08 23.57 -10.97
C ASP A 165 7.64 23.07 -11.14
N LEU A 166 7.44 21.77 -11.37
CA LEU A 166 6.10 21.19 -11.41
C LEU A 166 5.43 21.30 -10.05
N GLU A 167 6.13 20.96 -8.94
CA GLU A 167 5.59 21.09 -7.58
C GLU A 167 5.08 22.52 -7.30
N ARG A 168 5.83 23.53 -7.73
CA ARG A 168 5.44 24.94 -7.61
C ARG A 168 4.25 25.29 -8.51
N THR A 169 4.27 24.82 -9.76
CA THR A 169 3.27 25.18 -10.79
C THR A 169 1.89 24.62 -10.45
N VAL A 170 1.83 23.38 -9.96
CA VAL A 170 0.56 22.74 -9.57
C VAL A 170 0.13 23.10 -8.15
N GLY A 171 0.90 23.92 -7.43
CA GLY A 171 0.60 24.26 -6.04
C GLY A 171 0.62 23.04 -5.11
N TRP A 172 1.51 22.06 -5.35
CA TRP A 172 1.52 20.78 -4.64
C TRP A 172 1.55 20.96 -3.11
N ASN A 173 2.35 21.91 -2.63
CA ASN A 173 2.45 22.20 -1.19
C ASN A 173 1.14 22.75 -0.60
N GLU A 174 0.30 23.41 -1.40
CA GLU A 174 -1.00 23.93 -0.97
C GLU A 174 -2.02 22.79 -0.97
N MET A 175 -2.06 21.98 -2.04
CA MET A 175 -2.89 20.77 -2.12
C MET A 175 -2.63 19.82 -0.93
N MET A 176 -1.36 19.58 -0.61
CA MET A 176 -0.97 18.72 0.52
C MET A 176 -1.23 19.36 1.90
N ARG A 177 -1.39 20.68 2.00
CA ARG A 177 -1.79 21.35 3.25
C ARG A 177 -3.29 21.28 3.47
N ASP A 178 -4.06 21.35 2.39
CA ASP A 178 -5.53 21.34 2.42
C ASP A 178 -6.09 19.92 2.55
N GLU A 179 -5.30 18.88 2.30
CA GLU A 179 -5.66 17.52 2.70
C GLU A 179 -5.77 17.43 4.23
N PRO A 180 -6.92 17.02 4.79
CA PRO A 180 -7.08 16.85 6.23
C PRO A 180 -6.17 15.72 6.72
N HIS A 181 -4.99 16.08 7.21
CA HIS A 181 -4.03 15.20 7.88
C HIS A 181 -4.39 14.94 9.36
N GLU A 182 -5.68 14.98 9.70
CA GLU A 182 -6.11 14.62 11.04
C GLU A 182 -5.80 13.14 11.26
N SER A 183 -4.93 12.86 12.25
CA SER A 183 -4.68 11.49 12.67
C SER A 183 -6.01 10.89 13.12
N PRO A 184 -6.40 9.71 12.60
CA PRO A 184 -7.67 9.14 12.93
C PRO A 184 -7.75 8.89 14.44
N VAL A 185 -8.88 9.27 15.03
CA VAL A 185 -9.15 9.04 16.47
C VAL A 185 -9.66 7.61 16.68
N SER A 186 -10.20 6.98 15.62
CA SER A 186 -10.67 5.61 15.65
C SER A 186 -10.27 4.79 14.43
N GLU A 187 -10.22 3.47 14.60
CA GLU A 187 -10.04 2.52 13.51
C GLU A 187 -11.19 2.60 12.51
N GLN A 188 -12.42 2.86 12.96
CA GLN A 188 -13.52 3.10 12.03
C GLN A 188 -13.26 4.34 11.16
N GLN A 189 -12.81 5.45 11.75
CA GLN A 189 -12.50 6.67 11.02
C GLN A 189 -11.37 6.46 10.03
N ALA A 190 -10.28 5.81 10.46
CA ALA A 190 -9.15 5.47 9.60
C ALA A 190 -9.57 4.61 8.41
N HIS A 191 -10.40 3.60 8.65
CA HIS A 191 -10.91 2.71 7.62
C HIS A 191 -11.78 3.47 6.59
N ILE A 192 -12.66 4.37 7.04
CA ILE A 192 -13.47 5.21 6.17
C ILE A 192 -12.60 6.18 5.35
N GLN A 193 -11.60 6.80 5.98
CA GLN A 193 -10.66 7.70 5.30
C GLN A 193 -9.92 6.97 4.19
N TYR A 194 -9.40 5.77 4.46
CA TYR A 194 -8.72 4.96 3.45
C TYR A 194 -9.64 4.61 2.27
N LEU A 195 -10.86 4.13 2.55
CA LEU A 195 -11.85 3.76 1.52
C LEU A 195 -12.30 4.95 0.65
N LYS A 196 -12.26 6.17 1.20
CA LYS A 196 -12.56 7.41 0.48
C LYS A 196 -11.35 8.02 -0.25
N GLY A 197 -10.15 7.51 0.00
CA GLY A 197 -8.92 8.00 -0.62
C GLY A 197 -8.85 7.66 -2.11
N ALA A 198 -8.00 8.39 -2.84
CA ALA A 198 -7.84 8.23 -4.29
C ALA A 198 -7.25 6.88 -4.74
N TYR A 199 -6.72 6.08 -3.81
CA TYR A 199 -6.15 4.76 -4.11
C TYR A 199 -7.22 3.77 -4.60
N VAL A 200 -8.35 3.67 -3.89
CA VAL A 200 -9.42 2.72 -4.24
C VAL A 200 -9.98 2.95 -5.65
N PRO A 201 -10.45 4.18 -6.03
CA PRO A 201 -10.96 4.40 -7.38
C PRO A 201 -9.89 4.15 -8.45
N SER A 202 -8.64 4.56 -8.25
CA SER A 202 -7.59 4.37 -9.25
C SER A 202 -7.28 2.89 -9.53
N VAL A 203 -7.25 2.05 -8.49
CA VAL A 203 -7.06 0.59 -8.65
C VAL A 203 -8.26 -0.08 -9.31
N LEU A 204 -9.48 0.33 -8.99
CA LEU A 204 -10.70 -0.20 -9.62
C LEU A 204 -10.79 0.19 -11.10
N GLU A 205 -10.53 1.47 -11.42
CA GLU A 205 -10.48 1.96 -12.80
C GLU A 205 -9.42 1.20 -13.61
N PHE A 206 -8.22 1.05 -13.04
CA PHE A 206 -7.14 0.31 -13.68
C PHE A 206 -7.53 -1.14 -14.00
N THR A 207 -8.07 -1.85 -13.00
CA THR A 207 -8.42 -3.26 -13.12
C THR A 207 -9.60 -3.47 -14.08
N HIS A 208 -10.62 -2.62 -14.02
CA HIS A 208 -11.77 -2.69 -14.91
C HIS A 208 -11.42 -2.37 -16.35
N ALA A 209 -10.58 -1.36 -16.61
CA ALA A 209 -10.14 -1.04 -17.96
C ALA A 209 -9.33 -2.19 -18.57
N ASN A 210 -8.42 -2.80 -17.81
CA ASN A 210 -7.65 -3.97 -18.24
C ASN A 210 -8.56 -5.17 -18.57
N ALA A 211 -9.51 -5.51 -17.69
CA ALA A 211 -10.42 -6.62 -17.93
C ALA A 211 -11.29 -6.38 -19.18
N ARG A 212 -11.82 -5.16 -19.34
CA ARG A 212 -12.68 -4.79 -20.48
C ARG A 212 -11.96 -4.87 -21.81
N TYR A 213 -10.67 -4.53 -21.86
CA TYR A 213 -9.86 -4.68 -23.08
C TYR A 213 -9.91 -6.11 -23.63
N PHE A 214 -9.91 -7.10 -22.75
CA PHE A 214 -10.02 -8.51 -23.10
C PHE A 214 -11.45 -9.04 -23.22
N GLY A 215 -12.47 -8.15 -23.19
CA GLY A 215 -13.88 -8.56 -23.23
C GLY A 215 -14.36 -9.26 -21.96
N LEU A 216 -13.68 -9.03 -20.83
CA LEU A 216 -13.98 -9.61 -19.52
C LEU A 216 -14.56 -8.56 -18.56
N GLU A 217 -15.32 -9.03 -17.58
CA GLU A 217 -15.78 -8.26 -16.44
C GLU A 217 -15.05 -8.73 -15.17
N ALA A 218 -14.20 -7.88 -14.59
CA ALA A 218 -13.61 -8.16 -13.28
C ALA A 218 -14.65 -7.92 -12.18
N ARG A 219 -14.75 -8.84 -11.23
CA ARG A 219 -15.58 -8.72 -10.04
C ARG A 219 -14.77 -9.12 -8.81
N HIS A 220 -14.97 -8.36 -7.74
CA HIS A 220 -14.18 -8.44 -6.51
C HIS A 220 -15.11 -8.83 -5.35
N PRO A 221 -15.39 -10.13 -5.10
CA PRO A 221 -16.39 -10.55 -4.10
C PRO A 221 -16.08 -10.04 -2.70
N MET A 222 -14.80 -9.92 -2.37
CA MET A 222 -14.37 -9.39 -1.08
C MET A 222 -14.52 -7.88 -0.97
N PHE A 223 -14.75 -7.15 -2.06
CA PHE A 223 -14.98 -5.70 -2.10
C PHE A 223 -16.47 -5.34 -2.29
N ASP A 224 -17.38 -6.20 -1.79
CA ASP A 224 -18.82 -5.95 -1.81
C ASP A 224 -19.22 -4.88 -0.78
N LEU A 225 -20.11 -3.95 -1.17
CA LEU A 225 -20.54 -2.84 -0.31
C LEU A 225 -21.14 -3.30 1.03
N ARG A 226 -21.82 -4.45 1.07
CA ARG A 226 -22.38 -5.01 2.32
C ARG A 226 -21.26 -5.48 3.23
N LEU A 227 -20.23 -6.12 2.68
CA LEU A 227 -19.06 -6.54 3.45
C LEU A 227 -18.25 -5.34 3.94
N ILE A 228 -18.08 -4.31 3.11
CA ILE A 228 -17.46 -3.04 3.51
C ILE A 228 -18.24 -2.42 4.68
N LYS A 229 -19.56 -2.28 4.57
CA LYS A 229 -20.39 -1.72 5.65
C LYS A 229 -20.27 -2.54 6.95
N LEU A 230 -20.29 -3.88 6.84
CA LEU A 230 -20.08 -4.76 7.98
C LEU A 230 -18.71 -4.55 8.62
N ALA A 231 -17.64 -4.50 7.82
CA ALA A 231 -16.28 -4.34 8.31
C ALA A 231 -16.02 -2.93 8.89
N VAL A 232 -16.60 -1.87 8.31
CA VAL A 232 -16.57 -0.52 8.88
C VAL A 232 -17.30 -0.46 10.22
N GLY A 233 -18.43 -1.15 10.36
CA GLY A 233 -19.19 -1.25 11.62
C GLY A 233 -18.59 -2.21 12.65
N MET A 234 -17.55 -2.97 12.28
CA MET A 234 -16.97 -4.00 13.13
C MET A 234 -16.17 -3.40 14.29
N ARG A 235 -16.30 -4.00 15.48
CA ARG A 235 -15.45 -3.64 16.64
C ARG A 235 -13.97 -3.79 16.27
N PRO A 236 -13.10 -2.82 16.58
CA PRO A 236 -11.68 -2.86 16.20
C PRO A 236 -10.94 -4.09 16.70
N GLY A 237 -11.29 -4.59 17.89
CA GLY A 237 -10.75 -5.84 18.45
C GLY A 237 -11.08 -7.11 17.65
N LEU A 238 -12.01 -7.06 16.69
CA LEU A 238 -12.27 -8.14 15.74
C LEU A 238 -11.46 -7.98 14.44
N LYS A 239 -10.91 -6.79 14.18
CA LYS A 239 -9.97 -6.56 13.07
C LYS A 239 -8.54 -6.85 13.48
N LEU A 240 -8.16 -6.42 14.68
CA LEU A 240 -6.88 -6.68 15.31
C LEU A 240 -7.09 -7.29 16.69
N HIS A 241 -6.61 -8.52 16.89
CA HIS A 241 -6.71 -9.22 18.16
C HIS A 241 -5.41 -9.95 18.48
N ASP A 242 -4.80 -9.62 19.61
CA ASP A 242 -3.55 -10.22 20.06
C ASP A 242 -2.52 -10.27 18.92
N GLY A 243 -2.36 -9.16 18.21
CA GLY A 243 -1.43 -9.02 17.08
C GLY A 243 -1.83 -9.73 15.78
N TRP A 244 -2.97 -10.41 15.71
CA TRP A 244 -3.51 -10.95 14.48
C TRP A 244 -4.39 -9.92 13.77
N ASN A 245 -3.98 -9.51 12.57
CA ASN A 245 -4.83 -8.77 11.66
C ASN A 245 -5.91 -9.65 11.02
N ARG A 246 -7.00 -9.03 10.56
CA ARG A 246 -8.16 -9.71 9.97
C ARG A 246 -8.67 -10.85 10.85
N TYR A 247 -8.64 -10.68 12.17
CA TYR A 247 -8.94 -11.74 13.12
C TYR A 247 -10.32 -12.37 12.89
N ALA A 248 -11.35 -11.55 12.66
CA ALA A 248 -12.69 -12.01 12.30
C ALA A 248 -12.72 -12.91 11.07
N LEU A 249 -11.94 -12.60 10.02
CA LEU A 249 -11.85 -13.46 8.84
C LEU A 249 -11.20 -14.79 9.18
N ARG A 250 -10.11 -14.77 9.97
CA ARG A 250 -9.41 -15.99 10.39
C ARG A 250 -10.31 -16.91 11.22
N GLU A 251 -11.16 -16.34 12.05
CA GLU A 251 -12.18 -17.13 12.77
C GLU A 251 -13.28 -17.62 11.83
N ALA A 252 -13.77 -16.78 10.92
CA ALA A 252 -14.85 -17.13 10.00
C ALA A 252 -14.51 -18.27 9.03
N VAL A 253 -13.24 -18.41 8.65
CA VAL A 253 -12.76 -19.47 7.74
C VAL A 253 -12.18 -20.69 8.46
N ALA A 254 -12.36 -20.79 9.78
CA ALA A 254 -11.93 -21.95 10.56
C ALA A 254 -12.53 -23.24 9.98
N GLY A 255 -11.68 -24.23 9.71
CA GLY A 255 -12.10 -25.51 9.10
C GLY A 255 -12.38 -25.45 7.60
N MET A 256 -12.37 -24.27 6.96
CA MET A 256 -12.48 -24.14 5.50
C MET A 256 -11.12 -24.17 4.81
N VAL A 257 -10.08 -23.65 5.49
CA VAL A 257 -8.69 -23.65 5.02
C VAL A 257 -7.78 -24.27 6.08
N PRO A 258 -6.65 -24.88 5.67
CA PRO A 258 -5.64 -25.38 6.61
C PRO A 258 -5.17 -24.30 7.60
N ASP A 259 -4.89 -24.70 8.84
CA ASP A 259 -4.52 -23.77 9.91
C ASP A 259 -3.18 -23.05 9.66
N ASP A 260 -2.24 -23.67 8.96
CA ASP A 260 -0.98 -23.05 8.54
C ASP A 260 -1.20 -21.91 7.53
N VAL A 261 -2.21 -22.01 6.67
CA VAL A 261 -2.67 -20.93 5.80
C VAL A 261 -3.43 -19.88 6.60
N ARG A 262 -4.38 -20.32 7.44
CA ARG A 262 -5.26 -19.45 8.25
C ARG A 262 -4.50 -18.58 9.23
N TRP A 263 -3.44 -19.11 9.84
CA TRP A 263 -2.58 -18.43 10.81
C TRP A 263 -1.23 -18.02 10.22
N ARG A 264 -1.12 -17.92 8.89
CA ARG A 264 0.07 -17.33 8.29
C ARG A 264 0.16 -15.84 8.69
N PRO A 265 1.29 -15.40 9.28
CA PRO A 265 1.41 -14.04 9.79
C PRO A 265 1.57 -13.00 8.68
N GLU A 266 2.40 -13.30 7.68
CA GLU A 266 2.77 -12.36 6.63
C GLU A 266 1.83 -12.42 5.43
N LYS A 267 1.84 -11.38 4.58
CA LYS A 267 1.20 -11.40 3.26
C LYS A 267 2.27 -11.75 2.22
N ALA A 268 1.92 -12.52 1.20
CA ALA A 268 2.82 -12.70 0.06
C ALA A 268 3.00 -11.35 -0.67
N THR A 269 4.17 -11.14 -1.27
CA THR A 269 4.47 -9.91 -2.02
C THR A 269 4.92 -10.26 -3.43
N LEU A 270 4.44 -9.49 -4.40
CA LEU A 270 4.84 -9.60 -5.81
C LEU A 270 6.11 -8.79 -6.13
N ALA A 271 6.58 -7.97 -5.16
CA ALA A 271 7.73 -7.10 -5.34
C ALA A 271 9.03 -7.81 -5.74
N PRO A 272 9.37 -9.02 -5.23
CA PRO A 272 10.61 -9.69 -5.61
C PRO A 272 10.71 -10.00 -7.11
N ASN A 273 9.61 -10.41 -7.75
CA ASN A 273 9.60 -10.67 -9.20
C ASN A 273 9.83 -9.37 -9.97
N PHE A 274 9.10 -8.31 -9.63
CA PHE A 274 9.27 -7.00 -10.23
C PHE A 274 10.72 -6.48 -10.08
N ASP A 275 11.25 -6.49 -8.85
CA ASP A 275 12.59 -5.98 -8.55
C ASP A 275 13.67 -6.78 -9.32
N LEU A 276 13.53 -8.11 -9.43
CA LEU A 276 14.44 -8.97 -10.20
C LEU A 276 14.38 -8.68 -11.70
N LYS A 277 13.17 -8.57 -12.27
CA LYS A 277 12.98 -8.34 -13.71
C LYS A 277 13.49 -6.97 -14.13
N MET A 278 13.16 -5.93 -13.37
CA MET A 278 13.66 -4.59 -13.62
C MET A 278 15.18 -4.51 -13.48
N ALA A 279 15.79 -5.24 -12.54
CA ALA A 279 17.25 -5.25 -12.41
C ALA A 279 17.97 -5.83 -13.64
N ASN A 280 17.36 -6.81 -14.32
CA ASN A 280 17.90 -7.39 -15.55
C ASN A 280 17.71 -6.48 -16.77
N LEU A 281 16.71 -5.60 -16.73
CA LEU A 281 16.35 -4.68 -17.81
C LEU A 281 16.83 -3.24 -17.55
N ALA A 282 17.56 -3.02 -16.45
CA ALA A 282 17.91 -1.71 -15.94
C ALA A 282 18.48 -0.75 -16.98
N LYS A 283 19.40 -1.24 -17.83
CA LYS A 283 20.02 -0.43 -18.87
C LYS A 283 18.99 0.05 -19.89
N GLU A 284 18.17 -0.86 -20.40
CA GLU A 284 17.10 -0.55 -21.36
C GLU A 284 16.08 0.44 -20.76
N SER A 285 15.67 0.20 -19.50
CA SER A 285 14.78 1.10 -18.76
C SER A 285 15.33 2.52 -18.68
N ILE A 286 16.62 2.66 -18.37
CA ILE A 286 17.29 3.95 -18.23
C ILE A 286 17.46 4.63 -19.59
N ASP A 287 17.82 3.89 -20.63
CA ASP A 287 18.01 4.42 -21.97
C ASP A 287 16.68 4.93 -22.55
N VAL A 288 15.58 4.18 -22.37
CA VAL A 288 14.21 4.61 -22.71
C VAL A 288 13.85 5.93 -22.01
N ALA A 289 14.10 6.03 -20.70
CA ALA A 289 13.81 7.23 -19.94
C ALA A 289 14.67 8.43 -20.37
N ARG A 290 15.95 8.20 -20.67
CA ARG A 290 16.87 9.24 -21.14
C ARG A 290 16.46 9.75 -22.52
N ASP A 291 16.05 8.86 -23.42
CA ASP A 291 15.61 9.23 -24.75
C ASP A 291 14.29 10.02 -24.73
N ALA A 292 13.31 9.63 -23.91
CA ALA A 292 12.12 10.45 -23.64
C ALA A 292 12.46 11.77 -22.91
N GLY A 293 13.55 11.78 -22.13
CA GLY A 293 14.10 12.99 -21.52
C GLY A 293 14.57 14.02 -22.52
N LYS A 294 14.90 13.62 -23.76
CA LYS A 294 15.23 14.56 -24.84
C LYS A 294 13.99 15.25 -25.42
N SER A 295 12.77 14.77 -25.13
CA SER A 295 11.50 15.36 -25.62
C SER A 295 10.67 16.10 -24.58
N GLY A 296 10.92 15.95 -23.27
CA GLY A 296 10.20 16.74 -22.23
C GLY A 296 10.19 16.20 -20.80
N LEU A 297 10.76 15.02 -20.53
CA LEU A 297 10.66 14.39 -19.18
C LEU A 297 11.22 15.27 -18.04
N ALA A 298 12.24 16.09 -18.32
CA ALA A 298 12.86 16.98 -17.34
C ALA A 298 11.91 18.09 -16.83
N GLU A 299 10.81 18.37 -17.54
CA GLU A 299 9.75 19.27 -17.06
C GLU A 299 9.03 18.66 -15.85
N PHE A 300 8.84 17.33 -15.87
CA PHE A 300 8.07 16.64 -14.86
C PHE A 300 8.91 16.08 -13.73
N LEU A 301 10.18 15.73 -13.99
CA LEU A 301 11.00 14.94 -13.07
C LEU A 301 12.27 15.64 -12.58
N ASP A 302 12.64 15.38 -11.32
CA ASP A 302 13.97 15.66 -10.80
C ASP A 302 14.97 14.66 -11.40
N MET A 303 15.73 15.09 -12.41
CA MET A 303 16.64 14.23 -13.17
C MET A 303 17.89 13.81 -12.38
N GLU A 304 18.33 14.61 -11.40
CA GLU A 304 19.43 14.23 -10.51
C GLU A 304 18.97 13.08 -9.60
N ARG A 305 17.77 13.22 -9.04
CA ARG A 305 17.15 12.19 -8.22
C ARG A 305 16.80 10.93 -9.02
N PHE A 306 16.35 11.08 -10.26
CA PHE A 306 16.14 9.96 -11.18
C PHE A 306 17.44 9.16 -11.35
N ALA A 307 18.55 9.82 -11.65
CA ALA A 307 19.86 9.18 -11.81
C ALA A 307 20.31 8.48 -10.52
N GLU A 308 20.18 9.12 -9.36
CA GLU A 308 20.53 8.51 -8.07
C GLU A 308 19.72 7.22 -7.78
N LEU A 309 18.42 7.24 -8.08
CA LEU A 309 17.55 6.09 -7.88
C LEU A 309 17.84 4.97 -8.88
N ALA A 310 18.23 5.32 -10.11
CA ALA A 310 18.67 4.38 -11.14
C ALA A 310 19.96 3.67 -10.74
N ASP A 311 20.98 4.43 -10.29
CA ASP A 311 22.25 3.88 -9.81
C ASP A 311 22.07 2.94 -8.62
N ARG A 312 21.14 3.28 -7.72
CA ARG A 312 20.77 2.46 -6.56
C ARG A 312 19.79 1.34 -6.88
N LYS A 313 19.43 1.15 -8.16
CA LYS A 313 18.51 0.11 -8.63
C LYS A 313 17.17 0.11 -7.89
N ARG A 314 16.65 1.29 -7.57
CA ARG A 314 15.38 1.48 -6.84
C ARG A 314 14.19 1.50 -7.79
N PHE A 315 14.05 0.45 -8.62
CA PHE A 315 13.11 0.44 -9.76
C PHE A 315 11.65 0.65 -9.41
N ARG A 316 11.17 0.17 -8.26
CA ARG A 316 9.79 0.47 -7.81
C ARG A 316 9.52 1.97 -7.63
N LYS A 317 10.54 2.75 -7.28
CA LYS A 317 10.41 4.21 -7.18
C LYS A 317 10.53 4.90 -8.55
N LEU A 318 11.19 4.27 -9.50
CA LEU A 318 11.36 4.77 -10.87
C LEU A 318 10.18 4.41 -11.77
N TRP A 319 9.41 3.39 -11.42
CA TRP A 319 8.35 2.86 -12.27
C TRP A 319 7.40 3.92 -12.83
N PRO A 320 6.83 4.86 -12.03
CA PRO A 320 5.95 5.90 -12.57
C PRO A 320 6.64 6.79 -13.62
N ALA A 321 7.93 7.08 -13.41
CA ALA A 321 8.73 7.86 -14.35
C ALA A 321 9.03 7.11 -15.65
N LEU A 322 9.26 5.79 -15.56
CA LEU A 322 9.46 4.94 -16.74
C LEU A 322 8.17 4.84 -17.57
N VAL A 323 7.02 4.67 -16.91
CA VAL A 323 5.72 4.65 -17.58
C VAL A 323 5.40 6.00 -18.22
N LEU A 324 5.68 7.11 -17.52
CA LEU A 324 5.53 8.46 -18.09
C LEU A 324 6.44 8.67 -19.30
N ALA A 325 7.71 8.28 -19.22
CA ALA A 325 8.66 8.40 -20.33
C ALA A 325 8.17 7.65 -21.58
N LEU A 326 7.68 6.42 -21.42
CA LEU A 326 7.11 5.65 -22.51
C LEU A 326 5.82 6.27 -23.07
N TYR A 327 4.96 6.78 -22.19
CA TYR A 327 3.74 7.48 -22.61
C TYR A 327 4.06 8.72 -23.46
N LEU A 328 5.01 9.55 -23.01
CA LEU A 328 5.43 10.75 -23.76
C LEU A 328 6.04 10.38 -25.10
N LYS A 329 6.90 9.35 -25.15
CA LYS A 329 7.48 8.86 -26.39
C LYS A 329 6.39 8.44 -27.40
N ASN A 330 5.39 7.68 -26.96
CA ASN A 330 4.31 7.19 -27.82
C ASN A 330 3.30 8.28 -28.24
N ARG A 331 3.33 9.46 -27.60
CA ARG A 331 2.43 10.58 -27.92
C ARG A 331 2.97 11.41 -29.10
N ASP A 332 4.29 11.43 -29.28
CA ASP A 332 4.97 12.21 -30.31
C ASP A 332 5.18 11.43 -31.63
N GLU A 333 4.85 10.13 -31.66
CA GLU A 333 4.83 9.24 -32.83
C GLU A 333 3.44 9.21 -33.51
#